data_AF-A0A1G3A0Z8-F1
#
_entry.id   AF-A0A1G3A0Z8-F1
#
_cell.length_a   1.000
_cell.length_b   1.000
_cell.length_c   1.000
_cell.angle_alpha   90.00
_cell.angle_beta   90.00
_cell.angle_gamma   90.00
#
_symmetry.space_group_name_H-M   'P 1'
#
loop_
_entity.id
_entity.type
_entity.pdbx_description
1 polymer ?
#
loop_
_entity_poly.entity_id
_entity_poly.type
_entity_poly.pdbx_seq_one_letter_code
_entity_poly.pdbx_strand_id
1 'polypeptide(L)'
;MSAYGTMGQGGNVWEWTETTIRTSRVVRGGVWGSGAALLNASYQYNDDPAYEDFSLGFRVGRVPVPEPDGISLLVGGAVAVLIGWGRWGW
;
A
#
# COMPACT_ATOMS: atom_id res chain seq x y z
N MET A 1 -10.53 -4.04 13.96
CA MET A 1 -9.11 -3.97 13.56
C MET A 1 -8.75 -5.25 12.82
N SER A 2 -7.96 -5.18 11.75
CA SER A 2 -7.55 -6.36 11.00
C SER A 2 -6.40 -7.10 11.68
N ALA A 3 -6.14 -8.34 11.26
CA ALA A 3 -4.96 -9.11 11.68
C ALA A 3 -3.63 -8.45 11.27
N TYR A 4 -3.66 -7.46 10.37
CA TYR A 4 -2.50 -6.72 9.86
C TYR A 4 -2.27 -5.39 10.59
N GLY A 5 -3.00 -5.14 11.69
CA GLY A 5 -2.84 -3.92 12.47
C GLY A 5 -3.46 -2.67 11.83
N THR A 6 -4.38 -2.82 10.87
CA THR A 6 -5.08 -1.70 10.23
C THR A 6 -6.49 -1.52 10.78
N MET A 7 -6.93 -0.28 10.89
CA MET A 7 -8.26 0.10 11.39
C MET A 7 -9.10 0.76 10.29
N GLY A 8 -10.42 0.82 10.49
CA GLY A 8 -11.35 1.52 9.59
C GLY A 8 -11.47 0.91 8.19
N GLN A 9 -11.23 -0.40 8.03
CA GLN A 9 -11.33 -1.10 6.74
C GLN A 9 -12.72 -1.73 6.47
N GLY A 10 -13.61 -1.68 7.46
CA GLY A 10 -14.98 -2.23 7.39
C GLY A 10 -15.95 -1.25 8.01
N GLY A 11 -16.02 -0.04 7.46
CA GLY A 11 -16.80 1.10 7.92
C GLY A 11 -15.96 2.39 7.92
N ASN A 12 -16.48 3.44 8.56
CA ASN A 12 -16.00 4.82 8.46
C ASN A 12 -16.34 5.44 7.10
N VAL A 13 -15.49 5.27 6.08
CA VAL A 13 -15.70 5.82 4.75
C VAL A 13 -15.37 4.78 3.69
N TRP A 14 -16.00 4.89 2.52
CA TRP A 14 -15.51 4.18 1.34
C TRP A 14 -14.11 4.68 1.00
N GLU A 15 -13.24 3.78 0.56
CA GLU A 15 -11.86 4.13 0.24
C GLU A 15 -11.53 3.77 -1.20
N TRP A 16 -11.09 4.78 -1.96
CA TRP A 16 -10.57 4.60 -3.30
C TRP A 16 -9.37 3.65 -3.32
N THR A 17 -9.33 2.82 -4.36
CA THR A 17 -8.22 1.92 -4.66
C THR A 17 -7.68 2.20 -6.07
N GLU A 18 -6.46 1.75 -6.34
CA GLU A 18 -5.86 1.84 -7.68
C GLU A 18 -6.51 0.88 -8.69
N THR A 19 -7.37 -0.04 -8.26
CA THR A 19 -8.01 -1.01 -9.16
C THR A 19 -9.02 -0.29 -10.08
N THR A 20 -8.92 -0.55 -11.38
CA THR A 20 -9.77 0.07 -12.40
C THR A 20 -10.68 -0.99 -13.03
N ILE A 21 -11.96 -0.66 -13.19
CA ILE A 21 -12.92 -1.41 -14.01
C ILE A 21 -13.38 -0.47 -15.12
N ARG A 22 -12.92 -0.75 -16.36
CA ARG A 22 -13.13 0.13 -17.52
C ARG A 22 -12.61 1.54 -17.27
N THR A 23 -13.50 2.51 -17.08
CA THR A 23 -13.19 3.92 -16.80
C THR A 23 -13.43 4.28 -15.33
N SER A 24 -13.98 3.36 -14.53
CA SER A 24 -14.29 3.56 -13.12
C SER A 24 -13.18 3.06 -12.21
N ARG A 25 -13.06 3.66 -11.02
CA ARG A 25 -12.16 3.18 -9.96
C ARG A 25 -12.96 2.37 -8.95
N VAL A 26 -12.29 1.44 -8.29
CA VAL A 26 -12.89 0.60 -7.26
C VAL A 26 -12.77 1.27 -5.91
N VAL A 27 -13.85 1.23 -5.13
CA VAL A 27 -13.87 1.61 -3.71
C VAL A 27 -14.22 0.40 -2.83
N ARG A 28 -13.71 0.41 -1.60
CA ARG A 28 -13.93 -0.67 -0.62
C ARG A 28 -14.16 -0.14 0.80
N GLY A 29 -14.69 -0.98 1.67
CA GLY A 29 -14.76 -0.76 3.11
C GLY A 29 -16.12 -0.30 3.66
N GLY A 30 -16.94 0.40 2.89
CA GLY A 30 -18.24 0.90 3.35
C GLY A 30 -18.15 2.12 4.26
N VAL A 31 -19.30 2.71 4.57
CA VAL A 31 -19.41 3.95 5.37
C VAL A 31 -19.97 3.68 6.77
N TRP A 32 -19.98 4.67 7.66
CA TRP A 32 -20.53 4.54 9.02
C TRP A 32 -21.99 4.07 9.10
N GLY A 33 -22.78 4.27 8.04
CA GLY A 33 -24.17 3.84 7.94
C GLY A 33 -24.40 2.59 7.09
N SER A 34 -23.35 1.94 6.59
CA SER A 34 -23.47 0.79 5.69
C SER A 34 -24.00 -0.46 6.41
N GLY A 35 -24.88 -1.20 5.74
CA GLY A 35 -25.29 -2.53 6.18
C GLY A 35 -24.17 -3.57 6.04
N ALA A 36 -24.28 -4.69 6.76
CA ALA A 36 -23.24 -5.71 6.85
C ALA A 36 -22.75 -6.26 5.49
N ALA A 37 -23.62 -6.33 4.48
CA ALA A 37 -23.23 -6.78 3.14
C ALA A 37 -22.19 -5.86 2.48
N LEU A 38 -22.30 -4.54 2.70
CA LEU A 38 -21.40 -3.53 2.14
C LEU A 38 -20.09 -3.42 2.93
N LEU A 39 -20.10 -3.81 4.21
CA LEU A 39 -18.92 -3.86 5.08
C LEU A 39 -18.06 -5.11 4.85
N ASN A 40 -18.53 -6.05 4.03
CA ASN A 40 -17.79 -7.28 3.74
C ASN A 40 -16.49 -6.94 2.98
N ALA A 41 -15.36 -7.51 3.42
CA ALA A 41 -14.06 -7.31 2.80
C ALA A 41 -13.99 -7.72 1.32
N SER A 42 -14.87 -8.64 0.88
CA SER A 42 -14.98 -9.04 -0.53
C SER A 42 -15.91 -8.15 -1.36
N TYR A 43 -16.70 -7.30 -0.71
CA TYR A 43 -17.59 -6.40 -1.42
C TYR A 43 -16.79 -5.33 -2.17
N GLN A 44 -17.21 -5.07 -3.39
CA GLN A 44 -16.56 -4.15 -4.29
C GLN A 44 -17.62 -3.30 -4.96
N TYR A 45 -17.44 -1.98 -4.86
CA TYR A 45 -18.21 -0.99 -5.60
C TYR A 45 -17.24 -0.21 -6.50
N ASN A 46 -17.75 0.37 -7.58
CA ASN A 46 -16.96 1.21 -8.45
C ASN A 46 -17.75 2.43 -8.86
N ASP A 47 -17.07 3.55 -9.00
CA ASP A 47 -17.69 4.81 -9.40
C ASP A 47 -16.78 5.60 -10.34
N ASP A 48 -17.30 6.71 -10.86
CA ASP A 48 -16.53 7.66 -11.65
C ASP A 48 -15.31 8.16 -10.84
N PRO A 49 -14.10 8.17 -11.41
CA PRO A 49 -12.90 8.62 -10.68
C PRO A 49 -12.95 10.11 -10.27
N ALA A 50 -13.82 10.92 -10.87
CA ALA A 50 -14.07 12.31 -10.51
C ALA A 50 -15.24 12.47 -9.52
N TYR A 51 -15.88 11.38 -9.10
CA TYR A 51 -16.92 11.41 -8.08
C TYR A 51 -16.33 11.72 -6.71
N GLU A 52 -16.96 12.67 -6.02
CA GLU A 52 -16.59 13.10 -4.67
C GLU A 52 -17.83 13.02 -3.78
N ASP A 53 -17.63 12.56 -2.56
CA ASP A 53 -18.68 12.47 -1.55
C ASP A 53 -18.07 12.62 -0.15
N PHE A 54 -18.83 13.15 0.80
CA PHE A 54 -18.39 13.35 2.18
C PHE A 54 -18.08 12.03 2.92
N SER A 55 -18.59 10.91 2.40
CA SER A 55 -18.36 9.55 2.91
C SER A 55 -17.35 8.75 2.10
N LEU A 56 -16.60 9.41 1.22
CA LEU A 56 -15.59 8.84 0.36
C LEU A 56 -14.20 9.42 0.67
N GLY A 57 -13.22 8.54 0.83
CA GLY A 57 -11.85 8.89 1.16
C GLY A 57 -10.85 7.94 0.52
N PHE A 58 -9.67 7.83 1.11
CA PHE A 58 -8.60 6.94 0.65
C PHE A 58 -7.64 6.62 1.79
N ARG A 59 -6.84 5.58 1.58
CA ARG A 59 -5.68 5.27 2.42
C ARG A 59 -4.43 5.19 1.57
N VAL A 60 -3.32 5.70 2.08
CA VAL A 60 -2.03 5.62 1.39
C VAL A 60 -1.38 4.29 1.78
N GLY A 61 -1.09 3.47 0.78
CA GLY A 61 -0.25 2.28 0.91
C GLY A 61 1.17 2.56 0.43
N ARG A 62 2.16 1.88 1.03
CA ARG A 62 3.52 1.82 0.49
C ARG A 62 3.75 0.44 -0.06
N VAL A 63 4.03 0.35 -1.36
CA VAL A 63 4.64 -0.86 -1.93
C VAL A 63 6.10 -0.86 -1.50
N PRO A 64 6.61 -1.93 -0.85
CA PRO A 64 8.04 -2.09 -0.66
C PRO A 64 8.68 -2.19 -2.04
N VAL A 65 9.24 -1.09 -2.53
CA VAL A 65 10.10 -1.11 -3.71
C VAL A 65 11.38 -1.82 -3.27
N PRO A 66 11.83 -2.89 -3.95
CA PRO A 66 13.15 -3.46 -3.70
C PRO A 66 14.15 -2.31 -3.78
N GLU A 67 14.93 -2.08 -2.72
CA GLU A 67 15.90 -0.98 -2.73
C GLU A 67 16.79 -1.11 -3.97
N PRO A 68 16.81 -0.11 -4.88
CA PRO A 68 17.68 -0.14 -6.05
C PRO A 68 19.15 -0.35 -5.65
N ASP A 69 19.49 0.06 -4.42
CA ASP A 69 20.85 0.19 -3.95
C ASP A 69 21.25 -0.85 -2.89
N GLY A 70 20.36 -1.74 -2.46
CA GLY A 70 20.70 -2.74 -1.43
C GLY A 70 21.88 -3.63 -1.85
N ILE A 71 21.91 -4.03 -3.12
CA ILE A 71 23.02 -4.78 -3.72
C ILE A 71 24.24 -3.88 -3.90
N SER A 72 24.07 -2.64 -4.35
CA SER A 72 25.15 -1.67 -4.52
C SER A 72 25.88 -1.39 -3.21
N LEU A 73 25.14 -1.31 -2.10
CA LEU A 73 25.65 -1.06 -0.76
C LEU A 73 26.37 -2.29 -0.20
N LEU A 74 25.84 -3.50 -0.43
CA LEU A 74 26.49 -4.76 -0.09
C LEU A 74 27.79 -4.99 -0.88
N VAL A 75 27.75 -4.81 -2.20
CA VAL A 75 28.90 -5.01 -3.10
C VAL A 75 29.96 -3.94 -2.83
N GLY A 76 29.56 -2.67 -2.75
CA GLY A 76 30.47 -1.57 -2.42
C GLY A 76 31.12 -1.75 -1.04
N GLY A 77 30.34 -2.19 -0.04
CA GLY A 77 30.85 -2.53 1.29
C GLY A 77 31.84 -3.69 1.26
N ALA A 78 31.53 -4.79 0.56
CA ALA A 78 32.41 -5.93 0.42
C ALA A 78 33.73 -5.57 -0.29
N VAL A 79 33.65 -4.77 -1.37
CA VAL A 79 34.84 -4.27 -2.09
C VAL A 79 35.70 -3.37 -1.19
N ALA A 80 35.08 -2.47 -0.42
CA ALA A 80 35.80 -1.61 0.52
C ALA A 80 36.52 -2.43 1.62
N VAL A 81 35.90 -3.49 2.13
CA VAL A 81 36.51 -4.41 3.11
C VAL A 81 37.71 -5.15 2.49
N LEU A 82 37.57 -5.68 1.28
CA LEU A 82 38.65 -6.40 0.59
C LEU A 82 39.85 -5.48 0.28
N ILE A 83 39.60 -4.25 -0.18
CA ILE A 83 40.65 -3.24 -0.41
C ILE A 83 41.31 -2.83 0.92
N GLY A 84 40.51 -2.68 1.98
CA GLY A 84 40.99 -2.38 3.32
C GLY A 84 41.92 -3.48 3.86
N TRP A 85 41.54 -4.74 3.74
CA TRP A 85 42.37 -5.86 4.20
C TRP A 85 43.67 -6.03 3.40
N GLY A 86 43.63 -5.85 2.08
CA GLY A 86 44.83 -5.93 1.23
C GLY A 86 45.86 -4.81 1.49
N ARG A 87 45.46 -3.71 2.14
CA ARG A 87 46.35 -2.59 2.49
C ARG A 87 47.03 -2.71 3.85
N TRP A 88 46.61 -3.66 4.71
CA TRP A 88 47.07 -3.79 6.10
C TRP A 88 47.54 -5.21 6.49
N GLY A 89 47.50 -6.18 5.56
CA GLY A 89 48.12 -7.49 5.75
C GLY A 89 49.58 -7.50 5.25
N TRP A 90 50.49 -8.00 6.09
CA TRP A 90 51.89 -8.29 5.77
C TRP A 90 52.05 -9.47 4.80
#